data_AF-A0A7R9UJ68-F1
#
_entry.id   AF-A0A7R9UJ68-F1
#
_cell.length_a   1.000
_cell.length_b   1.000
_cell.length_c   1.000
_cell.angle_alpha   90.00
_cell.angle_beta   90.00
_cell.angle_gamma   90.00
#
_symmetry.space_group_name_H-M   'P 1'
#
loop_
_entity.id
_entity.type
_entity.pdbx_description
1 polymer ?
#
loop_
_entity_poly.entity_id
_entity_poly.type
_entity_poly.pdbx_seq_one_letter_code
_entity_poly.pdbx_strand_id
1 'polypeptide(L)'
;NALLADAAVGAPRGAGGAEQRGVQPQQLDPRDGSVLFACAVYGVCFSLPSFAALYAAQHGLPMDEGAMARRLWGDSWLRDDGAFVTKPPAPGAPRAFVSLVLNPLYKLISLSLSAKDPAALRHGLELAGISELVPECALSYDPKPLLRAVLASYVGPPSAFADACARHLPSPADGARAKMASIYTGDLDTPAARGMAACDASAPLV
;
A
#
# COMPACT_ATOMS: atom_id res chain seq x y z
N ASN A 1 11.61 27.33 -42.07
CA ASN A 1 12.20 26.13 -41.43
C ASN A 1 11.09 25.13 -41.17
N ALA A 2 10.45 24.60 -42.22
CA ALA A 2 10.75 23.31 -42.84
C ALA A 2 10.56 22.16 -41.82
N LEU A 3 9.34 21.61 -41.70
CA LEU A 3 8.70 20.56 -42.53
C LEU A 3 9.20 19.14 -42.25
N LEU A 4 8.28 18.34 -41.72
CA LEU A 4 7.91 16.95 -42.07
C LEU A 4 8.98 15.88 -42.36
N ALA A 5 8.71 14.72 -41.76
CA ALA A 5 8.97 13.35 -42.24
C ALA A 5 10.45 12.92 -42.32
N ASP A 6 10.79 11.79 -41.70
CA ASP A 6 10.62 10.50 -42.37
C ASP A 6 10.86 9.33 -41.39
N ALA A 7 10.12 8.26 -41.63
CA ALA A 7 10.30 6.97 -40.99
C ALA A 7 11.09 6.09 -41.96
N ALA A 8 12.27 5.59 -41.58
CA ALA A 8 12.92 4.44 -42.23
C ALA A 8 14.17 4.01 -41.44
N VAL A 9 14.24 2.80 -40.89
CA VAL A 9 14.85 1.58 -41.48
C VAL A 9 16.19 1.22 -40.81
N GLY A 10 16.21 0.06 -40.14
CA GLY A 10 17.24 -0.98 -40.25
C GLY A 10 18.69 -0.70 -39.84
N ALA A 11 19.04 -1.13 -38.60
CA ALA A 11 20.26 -1.82 -38.10
C ALA A 11 21.66 -1.55 -38.73
N PRO A 12 22.74 -1.60 -37.91
CA PRO A 12 23.34 -2.90 -37.67
C PRO A 12 23.73 -3.19 -36.21
N ARG A 13 23.77 -4.49 -35.91
CA ARG A 13 24.36 -5.09 -34.71
C ARG A 13 25.83 -4.67 -34.57
N GLY A 14 26.19 -4.12 -33.41
CA GLY A 14 27.56 -3.90 -32.99
C GLY A 14 27.71 -4.38 -31.54
N ALA A 15 28.60 -5.34 -31.35
CA ALA A 15 28.85 -6.05 -30.10
C ALA A 15 29.59 -5.19 -29.07
N GLY A 16 29.43 -5.56 -27.80
CA GLY A 16 30.44 -5.30 -26.77
C GLY A 16 30.14 -4.11 -25.86
N GLY A 17 29.50 -4.40 -24.74
CA GLY A 17 29.32 -3.47 -23.64
C GLY A 17 28.19 -3.96 -22.76
N ALA A 18 28.51 -4.77 -21.76
CA ALA A 18 27.58 -5.05 -20.66
C ALA A 18 27.37 -3.74 -19.90
N GLU A 19 26.43 -2.93 -20.40
CA GLU A 19 25.95 -1.75 -19.73
C GLU A 19 25.37 -2.23 -18.40
N GLN A 20 26.04 -1.85 -17.31
CA GLN A 20 25.50 -2.02 -15.97
C GLN A 20 24.17 -1.28 -15.98
N ARG A 21 23.06 -2.01 -16.11
CA ARG A 21 21.73 -1.49 -15.80
C ARG A 21 21.75 -1.17 -14.33
N GLY A 22 22.20 0.04 -14.00
CA GLY A 22 21.99 0.63 -12.70
C GLY A 22 20.52 0.44 -12.37
N VAL A 23 20.25 -0.07 -11.17
CA VAL A 23 18.88 -0.20 -10.65
C VAL A 23 18.25 1.19 -10.77
N GLN A 24 17.39 1.38 -11.76
CA GLN A 24 16.63 2.62 -11.90
C GLN A 24 15.88 2.81 -10.60
N PRO A 25 15.97 3.99 -9.95
CA PRO A 25 15.29 4.20 -8.68
C PRO A 25 13.81 3.95 -8.89
N GLN A 26 13.29 2.91 -8.22
CA GLN A 26 11.89 2.55 -8.33
C GLN A 26 11.08 3.70 -7.73
N GLN A 27 10.31 4.38 -8.58
CA GLN A 27 9.44 5.45 -8.13
C GLN A 27 8.35 4.85 -7.26
N LEU A 28 8.30 5.24 -5.99
CA LEU A 28 7.30 4.77 -5.04
C LEU A 28 6.00 5.57 -5.22
N ASP A 29 4.87 4.87 -5.32
CA ASP A 29 3.56 5.47 -5.49
C ASP A 29 2.51 4.76 -4.63
N PRO A 30 1.87 5.42 -3.65
CA PRO A 30 0.82 4.79 -2.85
C PRO A 30 -0.32 4.14 -3.66
N ARG A 31 -0.56 4.61 -4.90
CA ARG A 31 -1.62 4.10 -5.80
C ARG A 31 -1.38 2.67 -6.26
N ASP A 32 -0.12 2.23 -6.34
CA ASP A 32 0.24 0.86 -6.74
C ASP A 32 0.42 -0.09 -5.52
N GLY A 33 0.29 0.45 -4.31
CA GLY A 33 0.48 -0.29 -3.07
C GLY A 33 1.94 -0.50 -2.66
N SER A 34 2.91 0.18 -3.29
CA SER A 34 4.32 0.16 -2.90
C SER A 34 4.57 0.92 -1.58
N VAL A 35 3.67 1.84 -1.25
CA VAL A 35 3.70 2.61 0.00
C VAL A 35 2.58 2.15 0.91
N LEU A 36 2.94 1.92 2.17
CA LEU A 36 2.04 1.51 3.24
C LEU A 36 1.93 2.62 4.29
N PHE A 37 0.72 2.78 4.82
CA PHE A 37 0.45 3.64 5.97
C PHE A 37 0.27 2.74 7.18
N ALA A 38 1.08 2.95 8.22
CA ALA A 38 1.07 2.09 9.39
C ALA A 38 1.29 2.85 10.70
N CYS A 39 0.69 2.32 11.77
CA CYS A 39 0.95 2.68 13.15
C CYS A 39 1.05 1.40 13.98
N ALA A 40 2.28 0.96 14.25
CA ALA A 40 2.54 -0.29 14.97
C ALA A 40 1.96 -0.29 16.40
N VAL A 41 1.97 0.87 17.07
CA VAL A 41 1.44 1.04 18.44
C VAL A 41 -0.05 0.68 18.49
N TYR A 42 -0.82 1.09 17.49
CA TYR A 42 -2.27 0.84 17.41
C TYR A 42 -2.65 -0.29 16.46
N GLY A 43 -1.67 -1.04 15.92
CA GLY A 43 -1.92 -2.20 15.06
C GLY A 43 -2.55 -1.85 13.71
N VAL A 44 -2.37 -0.62 13.23
CA VAL A 44 -2.90 -0.19 11.93
C VAL A 44 -1.85 -0.42 10.85
N CYS A 45 -2.22 -1.09 9.76
CA CYS A 45 -1.41 -1.15 8.55
C CYS A 45 -2.32 -1.33 7.34
N PHE A 46 -2.23 -0.41 6.38
CA PHE A 46 -2.99 -0.50 5.13
C PHE A 46 -2.23 0.12 3.95
N SER A 47 -2.57 -0.36 2.77
CA SER A 47 -2.26 0.25 1.48
C SER A 47 -3.53 0.90 0.91
N LEU A 48 -3.42 1.73 -0.13
CA LEU A 48 -4.63 2.26 -0.79
C LEU A 48 -5.52 1.16 -1.40
N PRO A 49 -4.96 0.12 -2.06
CA PRO A 49 -5.77 -1.02 -2.51
C PRO A 49 -6.51 -1.73 -1.38
N SER A 50 -5.82 -2.03 -0.26
CA SER A 50 -6.47 -2.71 0.86
C SER A 50 -7.54 -1.86 1.53
N PHE A 51 -7.32 -0.53 1.62
CA PHE A 51 -8.33 0.39 2.15
C PHE A 51 -9.53 0.52 1.21
N ALA A 52 -9.31 0.49 -0.11
CA ALA A 52 -10.39 0.47 -1.09
C ALA A 52 -11.25 -0.80 -0.98
N ALA A 53 -10.62 -1.97 -0.78
CA ALA A 53 -11.32 -3.23 -0.53
C ALA A 53 -12.18 -3.17 0.75
N LEU A 54 -11.60 -2.63 1.83
CA LEU A 54 -12.31 -2.37 3.09
C LEU A 54 -13.53 -1.47 2.88
N TYR A 55 -13.37 -0.38 2.14
CA TYR A 55 -14.46 0.56 1.87
C TYR A 55 -15.57 -0.07 1.03
N ALA A 56 -15.20 -0.87 0.01
CA ALA A 56 -16.16 -1.61 -0.81
C ALA A 56 -16.95 -2.63 0.02
N ALA A 57 -16.27 -3.34 0.94
CA ALA A 57 -16.90 -4.30 1.85
C ALA A 57 -17.85 -3.63 2.85
N GLN A 58 -17.46 -2.50 3.43
CA GLN A 58 -18.28 -1.76 4.41
C GLN A 58 -19.55 -1.16 3.79
N HIS A 59 -19.47 -0.65 2.55
CA HIS A 59 -20.60 0.02 1.89
C HIS A 59 -21.37 -0.87 0.91
N GLY A 60 -20.96 -2.12 0.69
CA GLY A 60 -21.60 -3.05 -0.24
C GLY A 60 -21.63 -2.55 -1.68
N LEU A 61 -20.65 -1.71 -2.07
CA LEU A 61 -20.62 -1.09 -3.39
C LEU A 61 -19.90 -1.99 -4.40
N PRO A 62 -20.48 -2.29 -5.58
CA PRO A 62 -19.77 -2.97 -6.65
C PRO A 62 -18.75 -2.01 -7.26
N MET A 63 -17.54 -1.99 -6.69
CA MET A 63 -16.49 -1.05 -7.04
C MET A 63 -15.20 -1.78 -7.38
N ASP A 64 -14.52 -1.36 -8.44
CA ASP A 64 -13.14 -1.79 -8.72
C ASP A 64 -12.19 -1.16 -7.70
N GLU A 65 -11.66 -1.99 -6.80
CA GLU A 65 -10.71 -1.60 -5.75
C GLU A 65 -9.48 -0.90 -6.33
N GLY A 66 -9.00 -1.36 -7.50
CA GLY A 66 -7.85 -0.76 -8.17
C GLY A 66 -8.15 0.65 -8.70
N ALA A 67 -9.33 0.86 -9.28
CA ALA A 67 -9.76 2.18 -9.73
C ALA A 67 -9.99 3.15 -8.55
N MET A 68 -10.55 2.66 -7.45
CA MET A 68 -10.73 3.42 -6.22
C MET A 68 -9.37 3.83 -5.63
N ALA A 69 -8.44 2.89 -5.46
CA ALA A 69 -7.10 3.15 -4.93
C ALA A 69 -6.35 4.24 -5.73
N ARG A 70 -6.43 4.21 -7.06
CA ARG A 70 -5.83 5.23 -7.93
C ARG A 70 -6.43 6.62 -7.73
N ARG A 71 -7.71 6.71 -7.36
CA ARG A 71 -8.43 7.97 -7.11
C ARG A 71 -8.29 8.48 -5.68
N LEU A 72 -7.84 7.65 -4.74
CA LEU A 72 -7.65 8.05 -3.36
C LEU A 72 -6.44 8.98 -3.19
N TRP A 73 -5.45 8.96 -4.09
CA TRP A 73 -4.18 9.68 -3.91
C TRP A 73 -3.83 10.65 -5.04
N GLY A 74 -3.04 11.65 -4.69
CA GLY A 74 -2.62 12.72 -5.59
C GLY A 74 -3.69 13.79 -5.77
N ASP A 75 -3.76 14.34 -6.99
CA ASP A 75 -4.65 15.44 -7.31
C ASP A 75 -6.11 14.99 -7.54
N SER A 76 -6.74 14.49 -6.48
CA SER A 76 -8.10 13.98 -6.49
C SER A 76 -8.91 14.53 -5.32
N TRP A 77 -10.17 14.88 -5.58
CA TRP A 77 -11.14 15.41 -4.63
C TRP A 77 -12.46 14.67 -4.77
N LEU A 78 -13.16 14.51 -3.65
CA LEU A 78 -14.51 13.96 -3.62
C LEU A 78 -15.52 15.10 -3.69
N ARG A 79 -16.49 14.99 -4.59
CA ARG A 79 -17.66 15.88 -4.67
C ARG A 79 -18.80 15.33 -3.81
N ASP A 80 -19.75 16.18 -3.48
CA ASP A 80 -20.93 15.82 -2.67
C ASP A 80 -21.83 14.77 -3.34
N ASP A 81 -21.74 14.64 -4.68
CA ASP A 81 -22.40 13.59 -5.46
C ASP A 81 -21.68 12.24 -5.43
N GLY A 82 -20.57 12.12 -4.69
CA GLY A 82 -19.75 10.91 -4.61
C GLY A 82 -18.78 10.74 -5.77
N ALA A 83 -18.72 11.67 -6.72
CA ALA A 83 -17.80 11.61 -7.85
C ALA A 83 -16.39 12.13 -7.48
N PHE A 84 -15.36 11.49 -8.06
CA PHE A 84 -13.98 11.95 -7.95
C PHE A 84 -13.67 12.94 -9.08
N VAL A 85 -13.03 14.06 -8.73
CA VAL A 85 -12.60 15.09 -9.69
C VAL A 85 -11.14 15.45 -9.50
N THR A 86 -10.50 15.91 -10.58
CA THR A 86 -9.08 16.33 -10.61
C THR A 86 -8.89 17.83 -10.44
N LYS A 87 -9.98 18.58 -10.25
CA LYS A 87 -9.95 20.00 -9.94
C LYS A 87 -10.64 20.21 -8.59
N PRO A 88 -10.12 21.11 -7.74
CA PRO A 88 -10.75 21.38 -6.45
C PRO A 88 -12.18 21.90 -6.69
N PRO A 89 -13.21 21.29 -6.09
CA PRO A 89 -14.59 21.74 -6.24
C PRO A 89 -14.84 23.10 -5.56
N ALA A 90 -14.06 23.40 -4.52
CA ALA A 90 -14.07 24.68 -3.82
C ALA A 90 -12.63 25.06 -3.39
N PRO A 91 -12.33 26.36 -3.18
CA PRO A 91 -11.07 26.79 -2.60
C PRO A 91 -10.86 26.12 -1.23
N GLY A 92 -9.73 25.44 -1.05
CA GLY A 92 -9.42 24.73 0.21
C GLY A 92 -10.11 23.38 0.39
N ALA A 93 -10.78 22.85 -0.65
CA ALA A 93 -11.40 21.53 -0.55
C ALA A 93 -10.35 20.44 -0.21
N PRO A 94 -10.64 19.58 0.79
CA PRO A 94 -9.73 18.51 1.18
C PRO A 94 -9.59 17.47 0.07
N ARG A 95 -8.38 16.91 -0.07
CA ARG A 95 -8.11 15.82 -1.01
C ARG A 95 -8.92 14.58 -0.65
N ALA A 96 -9.16 13.71 -1.64
CA ALA A 96 -9.84 12.44 -1.47
C ALA A 96 -9.25 11.61 -0.31
N PHE A 97 -7.92 11.49 -0.24
CA PHE A 97 -7.24 10.81 0.87
C PHE A 97 -7.60 11.40 2.25
N VAL A 98 -7.63 12.73 2.35
CA VAL A 98 -7.94 13.41 3.61
C VAL A 98 -9.39 13.15 3.99
N SER A 99 -10.31 13.30 3.04
CA SER A 99 -11.75 13.15 3.28
C SER A 99 -12.17 11.72 3.59
N LEU A 100 -11.64 10.73 2.88
CA LEU A 100 -12.07 9.33 2.95
C LEU A 100 -11.21 8.47 3.88
N VAL A 101 -9.94 8.83 4.12
CA VAL A 101 -9.03 8.04 4.95
C VAL A 101 -8.75 8.76 6.27
N LEU A 102 -8.16 9.96 6.22
CA LEU A 102 -7.70 10.63 7.43
C LEU A 102 -8.83 11.14 8.32
N ASN A 103 -9.88 11.74 7.75
CA ASN A 103 -10.99 12.29 8.53
C ASN A 103 -11.74 11.21 9.32
N PRO A 104 -12.11 10.04 8.75
CA PRO A 104 -12.66 8.93 9.52
C PRO A 104 -11.72 8.43 10.61
N LEU A 105 -10.42 8.27 10.30
CA LEU A 105 -9.43 7.85 11.31
C LEU A 105 -9.33 8.85 12.47
N TYR A 106 -9.28 10.16 12.19
CA TYR A 106 -9.24 11.18 13.24
C TYR A 106 -10.51 11.20 14.07
N LYS A 107 -11.69 11.03 13.46
CA LYS A 107 -12.96 10.91 14.19
C LYS A 107 -12.95 9.72 15.15
N LEU A 108 -12.46 8.55 14.70
CA LEU A 108 -12.36 7.36 15.54
C LEU A 108 -11.36 7.54 16.69
N ILE A 109 -10.22 8.18 16.43
CA ILE A 109 -9.23 8.50 17.45
C ILE A 109 -9.84 9.45 18.49
N SER A 110 -10.46 10.55 18.05
CA SER A 110 -11.11 11.52 18.93
C SER A 110 -12.24 10.90 19.74
N LEU A 111 -13.06 10.04 19.13
CA LEU A 111 -14.14 9.32 19.82
C LEU A 111 -13.58 8.41 20.92
N SER A 112 -12.55 7.62 20.60
CA SER A 112 -11.93 6.69 21.55
C SER A 112 -11.23 7.40 22.72
N LEU A 113 -10.70 8.61 22.50
CA LEU A 113 -10.02 9.40 23.54
C LEU A 113 -10.98 10.26 24.39
N SER A 114 -12.12 10.66 23.83
CA SER A 114 -13.06 11.57 24.50
C SER A 114 -14.19 10.85 25.22
N ALA A 115 -14.49 9.60 24.84
CA ALA A 115 -15.56 8.85 25.44
C ALA A 115 -15.23 8.50 26.90
N LYS A 116 -16.08 8.98 27.81
CA LYS A 116 -16.02 8.67 29.25
C LYS A 116 -17.00 7.57 29.65
N ASP A 117 -18.00 7.34 28.80
CA ASP A 117 -19.09 6.40 29.03
C ASP A 117 -19.14 5.37 27.87
N PRO A 118 -19.11 4.06 28.17
CA PRO A 118 -19.25 3.00 27.18
C PRO A 118 -20.49 3.15 26.28
N ALA A 119 -21.63 3.65 26.80
CA ALA A 119 -22.84 3.81 25.99
C ALA A 119 -22.68 4.92 24.92
N ALA A 120 -22.06 6.04 25.29
CA ALA A 120 -21.76 7.12 24.34
C ALA A 120 -20.73 6.68 23.28
N LEU A 121 -19.74 5.88 23.68
CA LEU A 121 -18.78 5.28 22.76
C LEU A 121 -19.47 4.36 21.75
N ARG A 122 -20.32 3.45 22.25
CA ARG A 122 -21.10 2.52 21.43
C ARG A 122 -21.92 3.26 20.38
N HIS A 123 -22.65 4.29 20.79
CA HIS A 123 -23.43 5.11 19.86
C HIS A 123 -22.55 5.81 18.80
N GLY A 124 -21.39 6.34 19.20
CA GLY A 124 -20.44 6.93 18.25
C GLY A 124 -19.88 5.93 17.25
N LEU A 125 -19.63 4.69 17.69
CA LEU A 125 -19.17 3.59 16.82
C LEU A 125 -20.28 3.10 15.88
N GLU A 126 -21.55 3.14 16.30
CA GLU A 126 -22.71 2.83 15.46
C GLU A 126 -22.87 3.85 14.34
N LEU A 127 -22.73 5.15 14.65
CA LEU A 127 -22.74 6.21 13.64
C LEU A 127 -21.57 6.09 12.65
N ALA A 128 -20.45 5.52 13.08
CA ALA A 128 -19.30 5.23 12.24
C ALA A 128 -19.44 3.90 11.45
N GLY A 129 -20.48 3.11 11.72
CA GLY A 129 -20.75 1.83 11.04
C GLY A 129 -19.81 0.70 11.46
N ILE A 130 -19.15 0.79 12.62
CA ILE A 130 -18.11 -0.15 13.05
C ILE A 130 -18.38 -0.78 14.41
N SER A 131 -19.51 -0.47 15.04
CA SER A 131 -19.87 -0.99 16.37
C SER A 131 -19.90 -2.51 16.44
N GLU A 132 -20.32 -3.18 15.35
CA GLU A 132 -20.35 -4.65 15.27
C GLU A 132 -18.94 -5.27 15.13
N LEU A 133 -17.96 -4.49 14.68
CA LEU A 133 -16.58 -4.94 14.49
C LEU A 133 -15.78 -4.86 15.80
N VAL A 134 -16.16 -3.96 16.70
CA VAL A 134 -15.46 -3.74 17.97
C VAL A 134 -16.02 -4.67 19.04
N PRO A 135 -15.19 -5.47 19.73
CA PRO A 135 -15.66 -6.33 20.82
C PRO A 135 -16.30 -5.52 21.96
N GLU A 136 -17.45 -5.97 22.47
CA GLU A 136 -18.16 -5.30 23.57
C GLU A 136 -17.28 -5.10 24.81
N CYS A 137 -16.44 -6.10 25.12
CA CYS A 137 -15.50 -6.02 26.25
C CYS A 137 -14.46 -4.89 26.09
N ALA A 138 -14.17 -4.46 24.87
CA ALA A 138 -13.21 -3.40 24.60
C ALA A 138 -13.74 -2.01 24.97
N LEU A 139 -15.06 -1.82 25.06
CA LEU A 139 -15.69 -0.53 25.39
C LEU A 139 -15.39 -0.06 26.81
N SER A 140 -14.98 -0.98 27.70
CA SER A 140 -14.59 -0.69 29.08
C SER A 140 -13.08 -0.62 29.29
N TYR A 141 -12.28 -0.68 28.22
CA TYR A 141 -10.82 -0.59 28.32
C TYR A 141 -10.35 0.83 28.59
N ASP A 142 -9.14 0.96 29.14
CA ASP A 142 -8.44 2.23 29.21
C ASP A 142 -8.29 2.86 27.80
N PRO A 143 -8.13 4.20 27.68
CA PRO A 143 -8.16 4.88 26.38
C PRO A 143 -7.14 4.35 25.35
N LYS A 144 -5.95 3.95 25.78
CA LYS A 144 -4.91 3.41 24.87
C LYS A 144 -5.25 2.02 24.31
N PRO A 145 -5.55 1.00 25.14
CA PRO A 145 -5.99 -0.31 24.63
C PRO A 145 -7.32 -0.24 23.88
N LEU A 146 -8.25 0.64 24.30
CA LEU A 146 -9.47 0.91 23.55
C LEU A 146 -9.16 1.42 22.14
N LEU A 147 -8.31 2.45 22.02
CA LEU A 147 -7.94 3.02 20.73
C LEU A 147 -7.31 1.98 19.79
N ARG A 148 -6.45 1.10 20.34
CA ARG A 148 -5.88 -0.02 19.58
C ARG A 148 -6.97 -0.98 19.10
N ALA A 149 -7.92 -1.36 19.96
CA ALA A 149 -9.01 -2.26 19.59
C ALA A 149 -9.91 -1.66 18.50
N VAL A 150 -10.30 -0.39 18.64
CA VAL A 150 -11.16 0.31 17.67
C VAL A 150 -10.46 0.44 16.31
N LEU A 151 -9.21 0.91 16.28
CA LEU A 151 -8.48 1.11 15.03
C LEU A 151 -8.13 -0.21 14.33
N ALA A 152 -7.74 -1.24 15.09
CA ALA A 152 -7.48 -2.56 14.53
C ALA A 152 -8.76 -3.21 13.98
N SER A 153 -9.90 -3.02 14.64
CA SER A 153 -11.20 -3.52 14.15
C SER A 153 -11.67 -2.75 12.92
N TYR A 154 -11.41 -1.45 12.85
CA TYR A 154 -11.76 -0.63 11.70
C TYR A 154 -10.96 -1.01 10.46
N VAL A 155 -9.63 -1.10 10.57
CA VAL A 155 -8.72 -1.37 9.43
C VAL A 155 -8.65 -2.85 9.09
N GLY A 156 -8.89 -3.72 10.08
CA GLY A 156 -8.78 -5.17 9.93
C GLY A 156 -7.33 -5.69 10.06
N PRO A 157 -7.10 -6.96 9.72
CA PRO A 157 -5.78 -7.58 9.80
C PRO A 157 -4.75 -6.85 8.93
N PRO A 158 -3.46 -6.79 9.34
CA PRO A 158 -2.41 -6.09 8.59
C PRO A 158 -1.91 -6.90 7.36
N SER A 159 -2.82 -7.49 6.58
CA SER A 159 -2.47 -8.27 5.37
C SER A 159 -1.80 -7.41 4.30
N ALA A 160 -2.10 -6.11 4.28
CA ALA A 160 -1.54 -5.16 3.32
C ALA A 160 -0.01 -5.15 3.30
N PHE A 161 0.65 -5.40 4.44
CA PHE A 161 2.10 -5.52 4.51
C PHE A 161 2.60 -6.74 3.74
N ALA A 162 2.02 -7.91 4.00
CA ALA A 162 2.38 -9.14 3.29
C ALA A 162 2.08 -9.02 1.78
N ASP A 163 0.95 -8.42 1.42
CA ASP A 163 0.57 -8.19 0.02
C ASP A 163 1.52 -7.23 -0.69
N ALA A 164 2.04 -6.21 0.00
CA ALA A 164 3.03 -5.30 -0.56
C ALA A 164 4.38 -6.00 -0.73
N CYS A 165 4.82 -6.78 0.26
CA CYS A 165 6.04 -7.58 0.16
C CYS A 165 5.97 -8.58 -1.00
N ALA A 166 4.87 -9.33 -1.12
CA ALA A 166 4.70 -10.32 -2.18
C ALA A 166 4.65 -9.69 -3.59
N ARG A 167 4.13 -8.46 -3.72
CA ARG A 167 4.02 -7.78 -5.01
C ARG A 167 5.26 -7.02 -5.43
N HIS A 168 5.94 -6.37 -4.49
CA HIS A 168 7.00 -5.41 -4.79
C HIS A 168 8.40 -5.91 -4.49
N LEU A 169 8.55 -6.99 -3.70
CA LEU A 169 9.85 -7.60 -3.46
C LEU A 169 10.07 -8.77 -4.44
N PRO A 170 11.26 -8.87 -5.07
CA PRO A 170 11.59 -10.03 -5.88
C PRO A 170 11.62 -11.29 -5.01
N SER A 171 11.19 -12.41 -5.58
CA SER A 171 11.37 -13.70 -4.94
C SER A 171 12.87 -13.99 -4.74
N PRO A 172 13.25 -14.85 -3.78
CA PRO A 172 14.64 -15.25 -3.62
C PRO A 172 15.24 -15.82 -4.91
N ALA A 173 14.47 -16.57 -5.70
CA ALA A 173 14.91 -17.11 -6.97
C ALA A 173 15.20 -16.02 -8.02
N ASP A 174 14.36 -14.98 -8.10
CA ASP A 174 14.54 -13.88 -9.05
C ASP A 174 15.64 -12.91 -8.60
N GLY A 175 15.71 -12.65 -7.29
CA GLY A 175 16.63 -11.69 -6.68
C GLY A 175 18.03 -12.24 -6.42
N ALA A 176 18.22 -13.57 -6.39
CA ALA A 176 19.48 -14.22 -6.07
C ALA A 176 20.63 -13.71 -6.97
N ARG A 177 20.42 -13.69 -8.29
CA ARG A 177 21.45 -13.27 -9.25
C ARG A 177 21.91 -11.83 -9.03
N ALA A 178 20.95 -10.91 -8.88
CA ALA A 178 21.23 -9.50 -8.65
C ALA A 178 21.96 -9.30 -7.32
N LYS A 179 21.53 -10.01 -6.27
CA LYS A 179 22.15 -9.95 -4.95
C LYS A 179 23.57 -10.51 -4.96
N MET A 180 23.77 -11.68 -5.58
CA MET A 180 25.09 -12.29 -5.74
C MET A 180 26.06 -11.39 -6.49
N ALA A 181 25.63 -10.79 -7.60
CA ALA A 181 26.47 -9.86 -8.36
C ALA A 181 26.98 -8.68 -7.51
N SER A 182 26.24 -8.30 -6.46
CA SER A 182 26.60 -7.20 -5.56
C SER A 182 27.43 -7.64 -4.35
N ILE A 183 27.25 -8.84 -3.81
CA ILE A 183 27.83 -9.23 -2.50
C ILE A 183 28.81 -10.40 -2.57
N TYR A 184 28.74 -11.22 -3.62
CA TYR A 184 29.57 -12.41 -3.74
C TYR A 184 30.91 -12.06 -4.38
N THR A 185 32.00 -12.35 -3.69
CA THR A 185 33.38 -12.05 -4.12
C THR A 185 34.11 -13.27 -4.71
N GLY A 186 33.53 -14.45 -4.61
CA GLY A 186 34.11 -15.69 -5.10
C GLY A 186 33.89 -15.89 -6.61
N ASP A 187 34.47 -16.99 -7.12
CA ASP A 187 34.33 -17.36 -8.52
C ASP A 187 32.90 -17.84 -8.86
N LEU A 188 32.31 -17.23 -9.88
CA LEU A 188 30.95 -17.49 -10.35
C LEU A 188 30.83 -18.82 -11.11
N ASP A 189 31.94 -19.40 -11.55
CA ASP A 189 31.98 -20.70 -12.23
C ASP A 189 32.00 -21.89 -11.27
N THR A 190 31.96 -21.65 -9.96
CA THR A 190 31.87 -22.73 -8.98
C THR A 190 30.47 -23.36 -8.95
N PRO A 191 30.36 -24.67 -8.66
CA PRO A 191 29.05 -25.32 -8.44
C PRO A 191 28.23 -24.64 -7.34
N ALA A 192 28.88 -24.11 -6.31
CA ALA A 192 28.25 -23.34 -5.25
C ALA A 192 27.67 -22.01 -5.77
N ALA A 193 28.42 -21.25 -6.58
CA ALA A 193 27.92 -20.01 -7.16
C ALA A 193 26.75 -20.25 -8.14
N ARG A 194 26.81 -21.30 -8.95
CA ARG A 194 25.64 -21.69 -9.78
C ARG A 194 24.43 -22.07 -8.94
N GLY A 195 24.65 -22.80 -7.84
CA GLY A 195 23.61 -23.15 -6.86
C GLY A 195 22.95 -21.93 -6.22
N MET A 196 23.77 -20.99 -5.74
CA MET A 196 23.29 -19.71 -5.19
C MET A 196 22.49 -18.92 -6.22
N ALA A 197 22.96 -18.85 -7.47
CA ALA A 197 22.31 -18.06 -8.52
C ALA A 197 20.97 -18.66 -8.97
N ALA A 198 20.80 -19.96 -8.82
CA ALA A 198 19.56 -20.68 -9.10
C ALA A 198 18.64 -20.78 -7.87
N CYS A 199 19.11 -20.39 -6.68
CA CYS A 199 18.42 -20.62 -5.40
C CYS A 199 18.02 -22.10 -5.21
N ASP A 200 18.90 -23.03 -5.59
CA ASP A 200 18.63 -24.47 -5.58
C ASP A 200 18.91 -25.08 -4.19
N ALA A 201 17.89 -25.67 -3.58
CA ALA A 201 17.98 -26.34 -2.28
C ALA A 201 18.83 -27.63 -2.30
N SER A 202 19.08 -28.22 -3.47
CA SER A 202 19.88 -29.44 -3.63
C SER A 202 21.37 -29.16 -3.93
N ALA A 203 21.73 -27.89 -4.13
CA ALA A 203 23.10 -27.48 -4.41
C ALA A 203 23.99 -27.55 -3.16
N PRO A 204 25.33 -27.42 -3.31
CA PRO A 204 26.24 -27.36 -2.16
C PRO A 204 25.83 -26.25 -1.18
N LEU A 205 25.89 -26.55 0.13
CA LEU A 205 25.54 -25.61 1.21
C LEU A 205 26.52 -24.42 1.24
N VAL A 206 25.96 -23.22 1.45
CA VAL A 206 26.65 -21.92 1.45
C VAL A 206 26.08 -21.01 2.52
#